data_AF-A0A3C1RY60-F1
#
_entry.id   AF-A0A3C1RY60-F1
#
_cell.length_a   1.000
_cell.length_b   1.000
_cell.length_c   1.000
_cell.angle_alpha   90.00
_cell.angle_beta   90.00
_cell.angle_gamma   90.00
#
_symmetry.space_group_name_H-M   'P 1'
#
loop_
_entity.id
_entity.type
_entity.pdbx_description
1 polymer ?
#
loop_
_entity_poly.entity_id
_entity_poly.type
_entity_poly.pdbx_seq_one_letter_code
_entity_poly.pdbx_strand_id
1 'polypeptide(L)'
;MVETSQIANLLPVVDPNLIKSDFVLKDYLIEHQGSNRLNINVSYTDKINNSPNLSPVLIQQIDQALIQYPNESDSWRILNQNLTQQILKLNPNLSEITINLEVLP
;
A
#
# COMPACT_ATOMS: atom_id res chain seq x y z
N MET A 1 -4.19 -27.56 39.74
CA MET A 1 -3.56 -26.52 38.90
C MET A 1 -3.58 -27.04 37.49
N VAL A 2 -4.35 -26.42 36.59
CA VAL A 2 -4.43 -26.85 35.20
C VAL A 2 -3.81 -25.72 34.40
N GLU A 3 -2.64 -25.98 33.82
CA GLU A 3 -1.97 -25.04 32.92
C GLU A 3 -2.83 -24.89 31.66
N THR A 4 -3.47 -23.73 31.52
CA THR A 4 -4.18 -23.38 30.28
C THR A 4 -3.15 -22.97 29.23
N SER A 5 -3.05 -23.79 28.19
CA SER A 5 -2.14 -23.67 27.05
C SER A 5 -2.16 -22.28 26.40
N GLN A 6 -0.98 -21.68 26.23
CA GLN A 6 -0.73 -20.36 25.61
C GLN A 6 -1.01 -20.28 24.10
N ILE A 7 -1.68 -21.28 23.52
CA ILE A 7 -1.81 -21.45 22.06
C ILE A 7 -3.08 -20.77 21.51
N ALA A 8 -3.99 -20.31 22.38
CA ALA A 8 -5.25 -19.67 21.97
C ALA A 8 -5.12 -18.22 21.44
N ASN A 9 -3.93 -17.61 21.51
CA ASN A 9 -3.69 -16.20 21.16
C ASN A 9 -3.08 -15.98 19.76
N LEU A 10 -3.11 -16.97 18.87
CA LEU A 10 -2.52 -16.88 17.52
C LEU A 10 -3.51 -16.56 16.41
N LEU A 11 -4.80 -16.38 16.72
CA LEU A 11 -5.72 -15.80 15.76
C LEU A 11 -5.50 -14.28 15.76
N PRO A 12 -5.30 -13.64 14.59
CA PRO A 12 -5.23 -12.18 14.55
C PRO A 12 -6.49 -11.63 15.21
N VAL A 13 -6.32 -10.80 16.24
CA VAL A 13 -7.42 -10.01 16.80
C VAL A 13 -7.84 -9.08 15.68
N VAL A 14 -8.83 -9.49 14.89
CA VAL A 14 -9.44 -8.64 13.88
C VAL A 14 -10.25 -7.62 14.67
N ASP A 15 -9.69 -6.43 14.87
CA ASP A 15 -10.45 -5.31 15.45
C ASP A 15 -11.62 -5.03 14.51
N PRO A 16 -12.88 -5.19 14.96
CA PRO A 16 -14.06 -5.04 14.12
C PRO A 16 -14.24 -3.62 13.57
N ASN A 17 -13.42 -2.64 14.02
CA ASN A 17 -13.42 -1.27 13.53
C ASN A 17 -12.39 -1.01 12.41
N LEU A 18 -11.56 -2.00 12.06
CA LEU A 18 -10.61 -1.90 10.95
C LEU A 18 -11.31 -2.22 9.62
N ILE A 19 -11.47 -1.21 8.77
CA ILE A 19 -11.96 -1.42 7.41
C ILE A 19 -10.78 -1.66 6.49
N LYS A 20 -10.75 -2.86 5.90
CA LYS A 20 -9.87 -3.17 4.78
C LYS A 20 -10.50 -2.69 3.49
N SER A 21 -9.72 -2.03 2.65
CA SER A 21 -10.15 -1.59 1.32
C SER A 21 -9.04 -1.82 0.30
N ASP A 22 -9.42 -1.95 -0.96
CA ASP A 22 -8.50 -2.17 -2.06
C ASP A 22 -8.94 -1.45 -3.33
N PHE A 23 -7.97 -1.17 -4.20
CA PHE A 23 -8.19 -0.66 -5.55
C PHE A 23 -7.03 -1.05 -6.46
N VAL A 24 -7.25 -0.93 -7.77
CA VAL A 24 -6.24 -1.21 -8.79
C VAL A 24 -6.13 -0.05 -9.77
N LEU A 25 -4.91 0.44 -9.99
CA LEU A 25 -4.57 1.27 -11.14
C LEU A 25 -4.05 0.36 -12.24
N LYS A 26 -4.86 0.19 -13.29
CA LYS A 26 -4.51 -0.66 -14.42
C LYS A 26 -3.75 0.13 -15.48
N ASP A 27 -2.80 -0.53 -16.12
CA ASP A 27 -2.08 0.01 -17.27
C ASP A 27 -1.48 1.43 -17.02
N TYR A 28 -0.94 1.62 -15.82
CA TYR A 28 -0.30 2.87 -15.40
C TYR A 28 1.01 3.06 -16.14
N LEU A 29 1.10 4.09 -16.96
CA LEU A 29 2.30 4.43 -17.72
C LEU A 29 3.31 5.16 -16.82
N ILE A 30 4.57 4.71 -16.83
CA ILE A 30 5.65 5.32 -16.06
C ILE A 30 6.96 5.32 -16.88
N GLU A 31 7.73 6.40 -16.74
CA GLU A 31 9.11 6.47 -17.22
C GLU A 31 10.05 6.07 -16.08
N HIS A 32 10.39 4.78 -16.01
CA HIS A 32 11.30 4.21 -15.01
C HIS A 32 11.95 2.97 -15.61
N GLN A 33 13.28 2.97 -15.72
CA GLN A 33 14.04 1.99 -16.52
C GLN A 33 13.59 1.93 -17.99
N GLY A 34 13.21 3.10 -18.54
CA GLY A 34 12.51 3.24 -19.82
C GLY A 34 11.00 3.34 -19.63
N SER A 35 10.27 3.35 -20.75
CA SER A 35 8.81 3.47 -20.73
C SER A 35 8.19 2.11 -20.39
N ASN A 36 7.53 2.02 -19.24
CA ASN A 36 6.93 0.80 -18.72
C ASN A 36 5.46 1.01 -18.36
N ARG A 37 4.71 -0.10 -18.33
CA ARG A 37 3.31 -0.12 -17.90
C ARG A 37 3.17 -1.00 -16.68
N LEU A 38 2.44 -0.52 -15.67
CA LEU A 38 2.24 -1.22 -14.41
C LEU A 38 0.77 -1.50 -14.15
N ASN A 39 0.47 -2.66 -13.56
CA ASN A 39 -0.72 -2.77 -12.70
C ASN A 39 -0.30 -2.52 -11.26
N ILE A 40 -0.92 -1.53 -10.62
CA ILE A 40 -0.64 -1.17 -9.23
C ILE A 40 -1.83 -1.63 -8.39
N ASN A 41 -1.62 -2.67 -7.60
CA ASN A 41 -2.64 -3.22 -6.71
C ASN A 41 -2.38 -2.69 -5.30
N VAL A 42 -3.37 -2.02 -4.74
CA VAL A 42 -3.25 -1.38 -3.43
C VAL A 42 -4.30 -1.95 -2.50
N SER A 43 -3.89 -2.40 -1.32
CA SER A 43 -4.81 -2.72 -0.23
C SER A 43 -4.35 -2.02 1.04
N TYR A 44 -5.28 -1.46 1.81
CA TYR A 44 -4.96 -0.69 3.00
C TYR A 44 -6.01 -0.91 4.09
N THR A 45 -5.61 -0.59 5.31
CA THR A 45 -6.46 -0.67 6.50
C THR A 45 -6.38 0.65 7.27
N ASP A 46 -7.52 1.31 7.48
CA ASP A 46 -7.61 2.56 8.25
C ASP A 46 -7.79 2.27 9.75
N LYS A 47 -7.08 2.99 10.62
CA LYS A 47 -7.20 2.91 12.09
C LYS A 47 -8.49 3.53 12.61
N ILE A 48 -9.04 4.51 11.90
CA ILE A 48 -10.18 5.30 12.36
C ILE A 48 -11.29 5.11 11.33
N ASN A 49 -12.40 4.53 11.77
CA ASN A 49 -13.59 4.20 10.97
C ASN A 49 -14.34 5.46 10.47
N ASN A 50 -13.65 6.39 9.80
CA ASN A 50 -14.21 7.69 9.45
C ASN A 50 -13.52 8.43 8.29
N SER A 51 -12.79 7.73 7.40
CA SER A 51 -12.24 8.33 6.17
C SER A 51 -13.01 7.87 4.91
N PRO A 52 -14.29 8.24 4.73
CA PRO A 52 -14.92 8.09 3.43
C PRO A 52 -14.07 8.87 2.40
N ASN A 53 -13.72 8.22 1.28
CA ASN A 53 -12.90 8.77 0.18
C ASN A 53 -11.37 8.72 0.34
N LEU A 54 -10.81 7.80 1.12
CA LEU A 54 -9.35 7.65 1.17
C LEU A 54 -8.74 7.13 -0.14
N SER A 55 -9.47 6.29 -0.92
CA SER A 55 -8.93 5.71 -2.16
C SER A 55 -8.56 6.78 -3.21
N PRO A 56 -9.43 7.77 -3.55
CA PRO A 56 -9.04 8.86 -4.44
C PRO A 56 -7.79 9.64 -3.99
N VAL A 57 -7.63 9.87 -2.69
CA VAL A 57 -6.46 10.56 -2.12
C VAL A 57 -5.21 9.71 -2.30
N LEU A 58 -5.28 8.40 -1.99
CA LEU A 58 -4.17 7.47 -2.18
C LEU A 58 -3.77 7.35 -3.64
N ILE A 59 -4.73 7.33 -4.57
CA ILE A 59 -4.45 7.33 -6.02
C ILE A 59 -3.61 8.56 -6.40
N GLN A 60 -4.02 9.75 -5.98
CA GLN A 60 -3.27 10.99 -6.26
C GLN A 60 -1.87 10.98 -5.65
N GLN A 61 -1.74 10.53 -4.39
CA GLN A 61 -0.44 10.48 -3.73
C GLN A 61 0.51 9.48 -4.37
N ILE A 62 0.00 8.30 -4.77
CA ILE A 62 0.78 7.28 -5.49
C ILE A 62 1.25 7.83 -6.84
N ASP A 63 0.34 8.45 -7.60
CA ASP A 63 0.68 9.07 -8.88
C ASP A 63 1.78 10.13 -8.73
N GLN A 64 1.64 11.05 -7.78
CA GLN A 64 2.65 12.08 -7.53
C GLN A 64 3.99 11.49 -7.08
N ALA A 65 3.97 10.47 -6.21
CA ALA A 65 5.19 9.82 -5.75
C ALA A 65 5.94 9.11 -6.90
N LEU A 66 5.21 8.50 -7.84
CA LEU A 66 5.78 7.83 -9.00
C LEU A 66 6.34 8.83 -10.03
N ILE A 67 5.59 9.89 -10.36
CA ILE A 67 6.03 10.92 -11.31
C ILE A 67 7.24 11.70 -10.79
N GLN A 68 7.32 11.93 -9.49
CA GLN A 68 8.41 12.69 -8.86
C GLN A 68 9.59 11.82 -8.42
N TYR A 69 9.57 10.52 -8.74
CA TYR A 69 10.63 9.61 -8.32
C TYR A 69 11.96 9.96 -9.01
N PRO A 70 12.99 10.40 -8.28
CA PRO A 70 14.16 11.04 -8.89
C PRO A 70 15.14 10.07 -9.54
N ASN A 71 15.09 8.79 -9.17
CA ASN A 71 16.10 7.80 -9.53
C ASN A 71 15.54 6.80 -10.56
N GLU A 72 15.40 7.21 -11.81
CA GLU A 72 14.78 6.39 -12.87
C GLU A 72 15.47 5.04 -13.14
N SER A 73 16.71 4.84 -12.68
CA SER A 73 17.47 3.60 -12.87
C SER A 73 17.42 2.62 -11.68
N ASP A 74 16.83 3.02 -10.55
CA ASP A 74 16.69 2.13 -9.40
C ASP A 74 15.90 0.87 -9.76
N SER A 75 16.11 -0.22 -9.02
CA SER A 75 15.28 -1.41 -9.20
C SER A 75 13.83 -1.14 -8.77
N TRP A 76 12.86 -1.81 -9.41
CA TRP A 76 11.44 -1.78 -9.02
C TRP A 76 11.19 -2.04 -7.52
N ARG A 77 12.02 -2.89 -6.89
CA ARG A 77 11.97 -3.14 -5.45
C ARG A 77 12.24 -1.88 -4.62
N ILE A 78 13.25 -1.10 -5.02
CA ILE A 78 13.63 0.13 -4.32
C ILE A 78 12.55 1.19 -4.52
N LEU A 79 12.04 1.35 -5.75
CA LEU A 79 10.92 2.23 -6.03
C LEU A 79 9.69 1.85 -5.19
N ASN A 80 9.31 0.56 -5.14
CA ASN A 80 8.18 0.09 -4.32
C ASN A 80 8.38 0.40 -2.83
N GLN A 81 9.59 0.17 -2.30
CA GLN A 81 9.92 0.45 -0.91
C GLN A 81 9.78 1.95 -0.59
N ASN A 82 10.34 2.82 -1.44
CA ASN A 82 10.24 4.27 -1.29
C ASN A 82 8.80 4.75 -1.39
N LEU A 83 8.04 4.27 -2.39
CA LEU A 83 6.63 4.57 -2.56
C LEU A 83 5.84 4.21 -1.31
N THR A 84 5.99 2.97 -0.82
CA THR A 84 5.26 2.48 0.36
C THR A 84 5.57 3.32 1.59
N GLN A 85 6.85 3.66 1.83
CA GLN A 85 7.25 4.50 2.95
C GLN A 85 6.68 5.93 2.84
N GLN A 86 6.68 6.50 1.64
CA GLN A 86 6.14 7.84 1.41
C GLN A 86 4.62 7.87 1.66
N ILE A 87 3.87 6.88 1.17
CA ILE A 87 2.42 6.80 1.40
C ILE A 87 2.11 6.61 2.89
N LEU A 88 2.84 5.76 3.61
CA LEU A 88 2.68 5.61 5.06
C LEU A 88 2.95 6.92 5.81
N LYS A 89 4.00 7.66 5.41
CA LYS A 89 4.34 8.95 6.02
C LYS A 89 3.26 10.01 5.80
N LEU A 90 2.65 10.03 4.62
CA LEU A 90 1.57 10.97 4.27
C LEU A 90 0.24 10.62 4.96
N ASN A 91 0.04 9.36 5.34
CA ASN A 91 -1.21 8.86 5.91
C ASN A 91 -0.98 8.17 7.26
N PRO A 92 -0.71 8.93 8.35
CA PRO A 92 -0.45 8.35 9.68
C PRO A 92 -1.63 7.54 10.26
N ASN A 93 -2.84 7.76 9.72
CA ASN A 93 -4.05 7.03 10.08
C ASN A 93 -4.11 5.62 9.47
N LEU A 94 -3.28 5.31 8.46
CA LEU A 94 -3.17 3.94 7.98
C LEU A 94 -2.50 3.06 9.04
N SER A 95 -3.14 1.93 9.34
CA SER A 95 -2.53 0.84 10.11
C SER A 95 -1.65 -0.03 9.25
N GLU A 96 -2.07 -0.25 8.01
CA GLU A 96 -1.40 -1.10 7.04
C GLU A 96 -1.63 -0.56 5.64
N ILE A 97 -0.63 -0.74 4.78
CA ILE A 97 -0.77 -0.63 3.34
C ILE A 97 0.12 -1.67 2.67
N THR A 98 -0.41 -2.30 1.63
CA THR A 98 0.34 -3.15 0.71
C THR A 98 0.18 -2.54 -0.68
N ILE A 99 1.32 -2.30 -1.36
CA ILE A 99 1.37 -1.85 -2.74
C ILE A 99 2.14 -2.90 -3.53
N ASN A 100 1.49 -3.55 -4.49
CA ASN A 100 2.13 -4.48 -5.41
C ASN A 100 2.27 -3.82 -6.78
N LEU A 101 3.50 -3.80 -7.29
CA LEU A 101 3.82 -3.31 -8.64
C LEU A 101 4.03 -4.51 -9.55
N GLU A 102 3.10 -4.72 -10.48
CA GLU A 102 3.25 -5.70 -11.55
C GLU A 102 3.70 -4.98 -12.82
N VAL A 103 4.94 -5.23 -13.25
CA VAL A 103 5.48 -4.70 -14.51
C VAL A 103 4.95 -5.54 -15.65
N LEU A 104 4.30 -4.90 -16.62
CA LEU A 104 3.72 -5.58 -17.78
C LEU A 104 4.80 -5.88 -18.84
N PRO A 105 4.60 -6.95 -19.66
CA PRO A 105 5.54 -7.34 -20.72
C PRO A 105 5.73 -6.31 -21.84
#